data_AF-A0A094BVQ5-F1
#
_entry.id   AF-A0A094BVQ5-F1
#
_cell.length_a   1.000
_cell.length_b   1.000
_cell.length_c   1.000
_cell.angle_alpha   90.00
_cell.angle_beta   90.00
_cell.angle_gamma   90.00
#
_symmetry.space_group_name_H-M   'P 1'
#
loop_
_entity.id
_entity.type
_entity.pdbx_description
1 polymer ?
#
loop_
_entity_poly.entity_id
_entity_poly.type
_entity_poly.pdbx_seq_one_letter_code
_entity_poly.pdbx_strand_id
1 'polypeptide(L)'
;MKISTLSFLVIVGSVAAAAAAPTEDEPVSRDWPGTKPPAIKMLDSIIAREQGVVVDPSVRTSVIEGGLLLLGISEVLEHMDLNQELKVKYESYLNLVMSGLIPVLMNATTDATTPLDEFSVGTEFIKQYHKTGNLTLLSTIQTLHEADFLRKRQSDGSYWYYVYPNVTTQDGLFSIPSFLSAYANEFDTDNALAAYQTSALQFANVIDRCLSHSTGGLLYQGYDPTRSFNTWGNLTSRGHSLSIWGRAVGWTCLGLLTTLDAIPNTPATKEVRKQLHTIFVRLMSAVVRSQDVSSGAWWQVMDLPNRQGNYLESSATGFFAYSILRGLRLGYLGKAESWRDSGDEFSETQYRKSADRAYDWLLNNAVLDLGDGTLGYNLTVDVCSINSTTEFDFYVTQPLKPQSLLGEVGFLLTDLERQLAKK
;
A
#
# COMPACT_ATOMS: atom_id res chain seq x y z
N MET A 1 -49.95 30.33 -49.62
CA MET A 1 -48.52 30.06 -49.34
C MET A 1 -48.42 28.87 -48.40
N LYS A 2 -48.03 27.70 -48.90
CA LYS A 2 -47.40 26.61 -48.15
C LYS A 2 -46.80 25.65 -49.17
N ILE A 3 -45.50 25.45 -49.04
CA ILE A 3 -44.59 24.76 -49.96
C ILE A 3 -44.62 23.26 -49.63
N SER A 4 -44.54 22.45 -50.68
CA SER A 4 -44.43 20.99 -50.66
C SER A 4 -43.04 20.51 -50.23
N THR A 5 -42.96 19.35 -49.58
CA THR A 5 -41.90 18.39 -49.90
C THR A 5 -42.31 16.95 -49.59
N LEU A 6 -42.03 16.08 -50.57
CA LEU A 6 -42.17 14.63 -50.63
C LEU A 6 -41.46 13.90 -49.48
N SER A 7 -42.10 12.87 -48.94
CA SER A 7 -41.47 11.84 -48.10
C SER A 7 -40.93 10.71 -48.99
N PHE A 8 -39.63 10.44 -48.90
CA PHE A 8 -39.01 9.25 -49.49
C PHE A 8 -39.02 8.10 -48.49
N LEU A 9 -39.54 6.96 -48.94
CA LEU A 9 -39.51 5.67 -48.27
C LEU A 9 -38.12 5.05 -48.49
N VAL A 10 -37.37 4.75 -47.42
CA VAL A 10 -36.13 3.97 -47.50
C VAL A 10 -36.35 2.65 -46.76
N ILE A 11 -36.34 1.57 -47.53
CA ILE A 11 -36.27 0.19 -47.05
C ILE A 11 -34.81 -0.07 -46.66
N VAL A 12 -34.53 -0.32 -45.38
CA VAL A 12 -33.20 -0.79 -44.93
C VAL A 12 -33.31 -2.29 -44.65
N GLY A 13 -32.65 -3.07 -45.50
CA GLY A 13 -32.52 -4.52 -45.35
C GLY A 13 -31.62 -4.88 -44.17
N SER A 14 -32.05 -5.88 -43.41
CA SER A 14 -31.33 -6.51 -42.32
C SER A 14 -30.19 -7.39 -42.86
N VAL A 15 -28.94 -7.00 -42.56
CA VAL A 15 -27.79 -7.89 -42.66
C VAL A 15 -27.36 -8.25 -41.24
N ALA A 16 -27.71 -9.47 -40.83
CA ALA A 16 -27.20 -10.07 -39.61
C ALA A 16 -25.74 -10.48 -39.85
N ALA A 17 -24.79 -9.70 -39.33
CA ALA A 17 -23.40 -10.14 -39.20
C ALA A 17 -23.28 -10.94 -37.90
N ALA A 18 -23.09 -12.25 -38.01
CA ALA A 18 -22.69 -13.08 -36.90
C ALA A 18 -21.29 -12.66 -36.45
N ALA A 19 -21.18 -12.00 -35.30
CA ALA A 19 -19.92 -11.72 -34.66
C ALA A 19 -19.37 -13.04 -34.08
N ALA A 20 -18.24 -13.50 -34.63
CA ALA A 20 -17.47 -14.59 -34.06
C ALA A 20 -16.97 -14.19 -32.66
N ALA A 21 -16.99 -15.15 -31.73
CA ALA A 21 -16.42 -14.98 -30.39
C ALA A 21 -14.92 -14.61 -30.50
N PRO A 22 -14.40 -13.71 -29.65
CA PRO A 22 -12.98 -13.41 -29.65
C PRO A 22 -12.23 -14.66 -29.16
N THR A 23 -11.26 -15.08 -29.96
CA THR A 23 -10.23 -16.03 -29.56
C THR A 23 -9.40 -15.43 -28.42
N GLU A 24 -8.99 -16.27 -27.46
CA GLU A 24 -8.03 -15.91 -26.42
C GLU A 24 -6.71 -15.46 -27.07
N ASP A 25 -6.57 -14.16 -27.30
CA ASP A 25 -5.28 -13.58 -27.66
C ASP A 25 -4.41 -13.60 -26.40
N GLU A 26 -3.26 -14.27 -26.48
CA GLU A 26 -2.20 -14.19 -25.46
C GLU A 26 -1.90 -12.72 -25.12
N PRO A 27 -1.63 -12.40 -23.84
CA PRO A 27 -1.31 -11.04 -23.46
C PRO A 27 -0.07 -10.58 -24.25
N VAL A 28 -0.25 -9.55 -25.07
CA VAL A 28 0.85 -8.88 -25.76
C VAL A 28 1.73 -8.26 -24.68
N SER A 29 2.86 -8.91 -24.39
CA SER A 29 3.93 -8.31 -23.58
C SER A 29 4.30 -6.97 -24.20
N ARG A 30 4.07 -5.87 -23.49
CA ARG A 30 4.76 -4.61 -23.78
C ARG A 30 6.22 -4.79 -23.37
N ASP A 31 6.99 -5.42 -24.25
CA ASP A 31 8.44 -5.40 -24.18
C ASP A 31 8.87 -3.96 -24.45
N TRP A 32 9.17 -3.21 -23.39
CA TRP A 32 9.70 -1.86 -23.53
C TRP A 32 11.08 -1.95 -24.17
N PRO A 33 11.31 -1.38 -25.37
CA PRO A 33 12.62 -1.43 -25.99
C PRO A 33 13.63 -0.72 -25.09
N GLY A 34 14.58 -1.45 -24.50
CA GLY A 34 15.66 -0.89 -23.70
C GLY A 34 16.09 -1.78 -22.52
N THR A 35 17.40 -1.87 -22.31
CA THR A 35 18.14 -2.74 -21.36
C THR A 35 17.85 -2.53 -19.87
N LYS A 36 17.00 -1.56 -19.48
CA LYS A 36 16.72 -1.23 -18.07
C LYS A 36 15.38 -1.82 -17.59
N PRO A 37 15.36 -2.50 -16.43
CA PRO A 37 14.12 -2.98 -15.81
C PRO A 37 13.08 -1.88 -15.58
N PRO A 38 11.76 -2.16 -15.65
CA PRO A 38 10.72 -1.17 -15.39
C PRO A 38 10.82 -0.46 -14.04
N ALA A 39 11.22 -1.14 -12.96
CA ALA A 39 11.47 -0.52 -11.65
C ALA A 39 12.52 0.60 -11.74
N ILE A 40 13.63 0.36 -12.45
CA ILE A 40 14.72 1.33 -12.66
C ILE A 40 14.23 2.52 -13.49
N LYS A 41 13.44 2.26 -14.55
CA LYS A 41 12.85 3.34 -15.36
C LYS A 41 11.86 4.17 -14.55
N MET A 42 11.04 3.54 -13.70
CA MET A 42 10.10 4.25 -12.83
C MET A 42 10.86 5.12 -11.82
N LEU A 43 11.89 4.59 -11.16
CA LEU A 43 12.71 5.38 -10.24
C LEU A 43 13.44 6.53 -10.94
N ASP A 44 14.00 6.31 -12.13
CA ASP A 44 14.60 7.36 -12.94
C ASP A 44 13.58 8.47 -13.27
N SER A 45 12.31 8.10 -13.47
CA SER A 45 11.21 9.03 -13.79
C SER A 45 10.74 9.83 -12.57
N ILE A 46 10.67 9.19 -11.40
CA ILE A 46 10.42 9.84 -10.10
C ILE A 46 11.49 10.90 -9.83
N ILE A 47 12.76 10.54 -10.06
CA ILE A 47 13.91 11.44 -9.90
C ILE A 47 13.82 12.61 -10.87
N ALA A 48 13.49 12.37 -12.14
CA ALA A 48 13.34 13.42 -13.15
C ALA A 48 12.24 14.44 -12.80
N ARG A 49 11.24 14.03 -12.00
CA ARG A 49 10.16 14.89 -11.50
C ARG A 49 10.44 15.48 -10.10
N GLU A 50 11.58 15.17 -9.49
CA GLU A 50 11.97 15.61 -8.14
C GLU A 50 10.93 15.29 -7.05
N GLN A 51 10.17 14.21 -7.22
CA GLN A 51 9.09 13.86 -6.30
C GLN A 51 9.62 13.47 -4.91
N GLY A 52 9.04 14.06 -3.86
CA GLY A 52 9.45 13.81 -2.46
C GLY A 52 10.66 14.60 -1.99
N VAL A 53 11.30 15.41 -2.85
CA VAL A 53 12.40 16.32 -2.46
C VAL A 53 11.87 17.48 -1.61
N VAL A 54 10.69 18.01 -1.96
CA VAL A 54 9.99 19.02 -1.18
C VAL A 54 8.75 18.39 -0.56
N VAL A 55 8.64 18.51 0.76
CA VAL A 55 7.52 17.96 1.53
C VAL A 55 6.69 19.10 2.06
N ASP A 56 5.43 19.17 1.62
CA ASP A 56 4.43 20.09 2.17
C ASP A 56 3.57 19.32 3.18
N PRO A 57 3.77 19.50 4.50
CA PRO A 57 3.01 18.78 5.52
C PRO A 57 1.53 19.20 5.58
N SER A 58 1.12 20.25 4.85
CA SER A 58 -0.30 20.58 4.68
C SER A 58 -1.01 19.67 3.68
N VAL A 59 -0.27 19.02 2.78
CA VAL A 59 -0.78 17.98 1.89
C VAL A 59 -0.87 16.67 2.67
N ARG A 60 -2.10 16.15 2.82
CA ARG A 60 -2.39 15.05 3.75
C ARG A 60 -1.56 13.78 3.56
N THR A 61 -1.11 13.50 2.33
CA THR A 61 -0.37 12.28 2.00
C THR A 61 1.14 12.49 1.84
N SER A 62 1.65 13.72 1.90
CA SER A 62 3.04 14.00 1.50
C SER A 62 4.08 13.27 2.35
N VAL A 63 3.81 13.12 3.66
CA VAL A 63 4.72 12.46 4.60
C VAL A 63 4.74 10.93 4.39
N ILE A 64 3.57 10.29 4.25
CA ILE A 64 3.50 8.84 3.98
C ILE A 64 4.01 8.50 2.57
N GLU A 65 3.79 9.38 1.58
CA GLU A 65 4.41 9.28 0.25
C GLU A 65 5.94 9.32 0.36
N GLY A 66 6.48 10.19 1.24
CA GLY A 66 7.91 10.25 1.55
C GLY A 66 8.44 8.95 2.18
N GLY A 67 7.77 8.42 3.21
CA GLY A 67 8.16 7.15 3.83
C GLY A 67 8.11 5.97 2.85
N LEU A 68 7.08 5.90 2.03
CA LEU A 68 6.96 4.89 0.97
C LEU A 68 8.07 5.04 -0.09
N LEU A 69 8.39 6.26 -0.51
CA LEU A 69 9.47 6.51 -1.47
C LEU A 69 10.84 6.11 -0.92
N LEU A 70 11.13 6.41 0.35
CA LEU A 70 12.36 5.97 1.02
C LEU A 70 12.46 4.44 1.01
N LEU A 71 11.37 3.72 1.34
CA LEU A 71 11.31 2.27 1.25
C LEU A 71 11.60 1.79 -0.19
N GLY A 72 10.96 2.38 -1.19
CA GLY A 72 11.17 2.03 -2.61
C GLY A 72 12.62 2.21 -3.07
N ILE A 73 13.27 3.32 -2.72
CA ILE A 73 14.67 3.58 -3.05
C ILE A 73 15.60 2.61 -2.31
N SER A 74 15.36 2.38 -1.01
CA SER A 74 16.12 1.42 -0.20
C SER A 74 16.09 0.01 -0.80
N GLU A 75 14.90 -0.49 -1.17
CA GLU A 75 14.74 -1.82 -1.76
C GLU A 75 15.49 -1.94 -3.11
N VAL A 76 15.46 -0.89 -3.95
CA VAL A 76 16.24 -0.87 -5.20
C VAL A 76 17.75 -0.92 -4.92
N LEU A 77 18.23 -0.10 -3.99
CA LEU A 77 19.65 -0.05 -3.61
C LEU A 77 20.16 -1.36 -2.99
N GLU A 78 19.30 -2.06 -2.26
CA GLU A 78 19.65 -3.29 -1.56
C GLU A 78 19.59 -4.55 -2.44
N HIS A 79 18.69 -4.56 -3.43
CA HIS A 79 18.34 -5.82 -4.11
C HIS A 79 18.56 -5.82 -5.62
N MET A 80 18.69 -4.66 -6.28
CA MET A 80 18.97 -4.63 -7.71
C MET A 80 20.47 -4.62 -7.98
N ASP A 81 20.87 -5.27 -9.07
CA ASP A 81 22.25 -5.22 -9.56
C ASP A 81 22.50 -3.87 -10.23
N LEU A 82 23.11 -2.94 -9.49
CA LEU A 82 23.36 -1.57 -9.91
C LEU A 82 24.85 -1.37 -10.19
N ASN A 83 25.16 -0.73 -11.32
CA ASN A 83 26.50 -0.20 -11.53
C ASN A 83 26.77 0.97 -10.57
N GLN A 84 28.05 1.33 -10.41
CA GLN A 84 28.45 2.37 -9.46
C GLN A 84 27.80 3.73 -9.73
N GLU A 85 27.54 4.08 -10.98
CA GLU A 85 26.89 5.35 -11.36
C GLU A 85 25.45 5.41 -10.86
N LEU A 86 24.66 4.35 -11.10
CA LEU A 86 23.28 4.25 -10.64
C LEU A 86 23.20 4.20 -9.11
N LYS A 87 24.12 3.47 -8.47
CA LYS A 87 24.18 3.42 -7.01
C LYS A 87 24.39 4.82 -6.42
N VAL A 88 25.37 5.57 -6.91
CA VAL A 88 25.64 6.96 -6.46
C VAL A 88 24.44 7.86 -6.75
N LYS A 89 23.81 7.73 -7.92
CA LYS A 89 22.60 8.51 -8.27
C LYS A 89 21.47 8.28 -7.26
N TYR A 90 21.17 7.02 -6.94
CA TYR A 90 20.05 6.67 -6.07
C TYR A 90 20.35 6.94 -4.60
N GLU A 91 21.58 6.74 -4.13
CA GLU A 91 22.02 7.18 -2.79
C GLU A 91 21.92 8.70 -2.64
N SER A 92 22.32 9.46 -3.67
CA SER A 92 22.20 10.93 -3.66
C SER A 92 20.74 11.37 -3.59
N TYR A 93 19.86 10.72 -4.35
CA TYR A 93 18.43 11.02 -4.31
C TYR A 93 17.78 10.64 -2.98
N LEU A 94 18.15 9.48 -2.42
CA LEU A 94 17.71 9.06 -1.07
C LEU A 94 18.06 10.13 -0.03
N ASN A 95 19.31 10.61 -0.03
CA ASN A 95 19.77 11.67 0.86
C ASN A 95 19.01 12.98 0.66
N LEU A 96 18.67 13.32 -0.58
CA LEU A 96 17.91 14.52 -0.91
C LEU A 96 16.48 14.43 -0.36
N VAL A 97 15.78 13.31 -0.55
CA VAL A 97 14.44 13.06 0.00
C VAL A 97 14.46 13.09 1.54
N MET A 98 15.44 12.43 2.18
CA MET A 98 15.60 12.50 3.64
C MET A 98 15.83 13.94 4.12
N SER A 99 16.63 14.74 3.40
CA SER A 99 16.88 16.14 3.73
C SER A 99 15.62 17.00 3.63
N GLY A 100 14.71 16.72 2.69
CA GLY A 100 13.41 17.38 2.58
C GLY A 100 12.44 17.01 3.70
N LEU A 101 12.52 15.78 4.22
CA LEU A 101 11.66 15.28 5.29
C LEU A 101 12.10 15.75 6.69
N ILE A 102 13.40 15.90 6.95
CA ILE A 102 13.90 16.26 8.29
C ILE A 102 13.22 17.52 8.86
N PRO A 103 13.13 18.68 8.15
CA PRO A 103 12.58 19.90 8.72
C PRO A 103 11.11 19.80 9.15
N VAL A 104 10.35 18.88 8.56
CA VAL A 104 8.91 18.72 8.85
C VAL A 104 8.63 17.74 9.99
N LEU A 105 9.66 17.05 10.52
CA LEU A 105 9.55 15.99 11.54
C LEU A 105 10.36 16.26 12.83
N MET A 106 10.70 17.53 13.08
CA MET A 106 11.58 17.95 14.18
C MET A 106 10.79 18.62 15.33
N ASN A 107 9.49 18.37 15.46
CA ASN A 107 8.69 18.95 16.54
C ASN A 107 7.68 17.93 17.10
N ALA A 108 8.09 17.21 18.14
CA ALA A 108 7.29 16.17 18.77
C ALA A 108 5.87 16.61 19.18
N THR A 109 5.67 17.88 19.56
CA THR A 109 4.34 18.38 19.94
C THR A 109 3.44 18.57 18.72
N THR A 110 3.98 19.09 17.62
CA THR A 110 3.27 19.19 16.35
C THR A 110 3.00 17.80 15.78
N ASP A 111 4.04 16.96 15.73
CA ASP A 111 4.00 15.60 15.19
C ASP A 111 3.05 14.71 15.99
N ALA A 112 2.87 14.94 17.30
CA ALA A 112 1.86 14.24 18.08
C ALA A 112 0.41 14.48 17.59
N THR A 113 0.20 15.53 16.78
CA THR A 113 -1.10 15.94 16.25
C THR A 113 -1.25 15.76 14.74
N THR A 114 -0.23 15.28 14.01
CA THR A 114 -0.31 14.91 12.57
C THR A 114 -0.92 13.52 12.39
N PRO A 115 -1.27 13.04 11.18
CA PRO A 115 -1.57 11.62 10.97
C PRO A 115 -0.39 10.75 11.42
N LEU A 116 -0.53 9.43 11.64
CA LEU A 116 0.59 8.55 12.03
C LEU A 116 1.66 8.36 10.93
N ASP A 117 1.62 9.16 9.87
CA ASP A 117 2.35 8.96 8.64
C ASP A 117 3.86 9.11 8.82
N GLU A 118 4.31 10.00 9.72
CA GLU A 118 5.74 10.24 9.95
C GLU A 118 6.52 9.03 10.50
N PHE A 119 5.84 8.08 11.13
CA PHE A 119 6.51 6.88 11.66
C PHE A 119 6.98 5.94 10.55
N SER A 120 6.38 6.00 9.35
CA SER A 120 6.90 5.29 8.18
C SER A 120 8.26 5.86 7.74
N VAL A 121 8.43 7.19 7.79
CA VAL A 121 9.71 7.88 7.56
C VAL A 121 10.71 7.52 8.64
N GLY A 122 10.28 7.55 9.91
CA GLY A 122 11.11 7.16 11.05
C GLY A 122 11.69 5.75 10.92
N THR A 123 10.89 4.80 10.42
CA THR A 123 11.34 3.42 10.17
C THR A 123 12.52 3.39 9.18
N GLU A 124 12.41 4.11 8.06
CA GLU A 124 13.49 4.17 7.06
C GLU A 124 14.70 4.97 7.56
N PHE A 125 14.48 6.01 8.36
CA PHE A 125 15.58 6.76 9.00
C PHE A 125 16.39 5.86 9.95
N ILE A 126 15.74 4.99 10.73
CA ILE A 126 16.42 4.02 11.60
C ILE A 126 17.30 3.08 10.77
N LYS A 127 16.78 2.54 9.67
CA LYS A 127 17.57 1.68 8.76
C LYS A 127 18.78 2.41 8.19
N GLN A 128 18.62 3.67 7.79
CA GLN A 128 19.73 4.47 7.25
C GLN A 128 20.73 4.90 8.32
N TYR A 129 20.27 5.19 9.54
CA TYR A 129 21.12 5.45 10.69
C TYR A 129 21.98 4.23 11.02
N HIS A 130 21.39 3.03 11.08
CA HIS A 130 22.12 1.79 11.33
C HIS A 130 23.26 1.58 10.32
N LYS A 131 23.04 1.94 9.04
CA LYS A 131 24.03 1.80 7.97
C LYS A 131 25.13 2.85 8.00
N THR A 132 24.80 4.10 8.34
CA THR A 132 25.68 5.25 8.11
C THR A 132 26.19 5.94 9.38
N GLY A 133 25.53 5.74 10.52
CA GLY A 133 25.78 6.45 11.76
C GLY A 133 25.44 7.94 11.72
N ASN A 134 24.65 8.40 10.73
CA ASN A 134 24.32 9.82 10.55
C ASN A 134 23.53 10.40 11.74
N LEU A 135 24.19 11.22 12.56
CA LEU A 135 23.61 11.82 13.76
C LEU A 135 22.45 12.79 13.49
N THR A 136 22.35 13.37 12.29
CA THR A 136 21.19 14.20 11.94
C THR A 136 19.91 13.36 11.90
N LEU A 137 19.99 12.13 11.38
CA LEU A 137 18.85 11.20 11.39
C LEU A 137 18.48 10.81 12.82
N LEU A 138 19.48 10.58 13.69
CA LEU A 138 19.25 10.21 15.09
C LEU A 138 18.40 11.24 15.84
N SER A 139 18.68 12.55 15.66
CA SER A 139 17.88 13.60 16.30
C SER A 139 16.42 13.60 15.86
N THR A 140 16.16 13.35 14.57
CA THR A 140 14.78 13.22 14.06
C THR A 140 14.11 11.95 14.58
N ILE A 141 14.81 10.81 14.60
CA ILE A 141 14.30 9.54 15.14
C ILE A 141 13.89 9.68 16.61
N GLN A 142 14.72 10.34 17.42
CA GLN A 142 14.42 10.59 18.82
C GLN A 142 13.20 11.50 18.98
N THR A 143 13.08 12.53 18.14
CA THR A 143 11.90 13.41 18.14
C THR A 143 10.61 12.66 17.81
N LEU A 144 10.66 11.75 16.82
CA LEU A 144 9.52 10.89 16.49
C LEU A 144 9.19 9.94 17.64
N HIS A 145 10.18 9.39 18.33
CA HIS A 145 9.94 8.57 19.52
C HIS A 145 9.31 9.37 20.68
N GLU A 146 9.68 10.63 20.86
CA GLU A 146 8.97 11.53 21.79
C GLU A 146 7.52 11.75 21.35
N ALA A 147 7.26 11.94 20.05
CA ALA A 147 5.92 12.10 19.50
C ALA A 147 5.05 10.85 19.76
N ASP A 148 5.61 9.65 19.63
CA ASP A 148 4.95 8.37 19.95
C ASP A 148 4.36 8.36 21.38
N PHE A 149 5.15 8.78 22.38
CA PHE A 149 4.67 8.85 23.78
C PHE A 149 3.55 9.87 23.99
N LEU A 150 3.51 10.92 23.16
CA LEU A 150 2.46 11.94 23.22
C LEU A 150 1.18 11.52 22.47
N ARG A 151 1.24 10.47 21.63
CA ARG A 151 0.08 10.01 20.86
C ARG A 151 -1.01 9.47 21.76
N LYS A 152 -2.24 9.88 21.44
CA LYS A 152 -3.44 9.35 22.11
C LYS A 152 -3.70 7.91 21.67
N ARG A 153 -4.10 7.09 22.63
CA ARG A 153 -4.50 5.70 22.42
C ARG A 153 -5.89 5.46 22.97
N GLN A 154 -6.56 4.48 22.39
CA GLN A 154 -7.82 3.94 22.86
C GLN A 154 -7.59 3.04 24.08
N SER A 155 -8.68 2.65 24.76
CA SER A 155 -8.60 1.75 25.92
C SER A 155 -8.10 0.34 25.57
N ASP A 156 -8.19 -0.07 24.31
CA ASP A 156 -7.65 -1.34 23.80
C ASP A 156 -6.18 -1.23 23.38
N GLY A 157 -5.54 -0.07 23.60
CA GLY A 157 -4.14 0.21 23.26
C GLY A 157 -3.91 0.64 21.81
N SER A 158 -4.95 0.73 20.97
CA SER A 158 -4.79 1.19 19.58
C SER A 158 -4.53 2.68 19.49
N TYR A 159 -3.65 3.09 18.58
CA TYR A 159 -3.36 4.50 18.34
C TYR A 159 -4.51 5.17 17.61
N TRP A 160 -4.80 6.41 18.00
CA TRP A 160 -5.61 7.27 17.13
C TRP A 160 -4.78 7.55 15.88
N TYR A 161 -5.38 7.39 14.69
CA TYR A 161 -4.68 7.64 13.44
C TYR A 161 -4.33 9.13 13.27
N TYR A 162 -5.21 10.01 13.73
CA TYR A 162 -5.05 11.45 13.67
C TYR A 162 -5.74 12.10 14.88
N VAL A 163 -5.98 13.41 14.86
CA VAL A 163 -6.75 14.12 15.90
C VAL A 163 -8.23 13.70 16.00
N TYR A 164 -8.65 12.71 15.23
CA TYR A 164 -9.98 12.11 15.26
C TYR A 164 -10.16 11.26 16.52
N PRO A 165 -11.05 11.64 17.46
CA PRO A 165 -11.17 10.94 18.73
C PRO A 165 -11.59 9.48 18.56
N ASN A 166 -10.81 8.59 19.17
CA ASN A 166 -11.01 7.14 19.18
C ASN A 166 -11.04 6.46 17.80
N VAL A 167 -10.51 7.10 16.76
CA VAL A 167 -10.50 6.53 15.41
C VAL A 167 -9.13 5.94 15.09
N THR A 168 -9.08 4.64 14.80
CA THR A 168 -7.92 3.95 14.22
C THR A 168 -8.21 3.59 12.78
N THR A 169 -7.23 3.76 11.89
CA THR A 169 -7.32 3.37 10.47
C THR A 169 -6.18 2.44 10.09
N GLN A 170 -6.40 1.68 9.02
CA GLN A 170 -5.39 0.77 8.46
C GLN A 170 -4.15 1.49 7.92
N ASP A 171 -4.27 2.75 7.50
CA ASP A 171 -3.15 3.57 7.00
C ASP A 171 -2.01 3.64 8.02
N GLY A 172 -2.35 3.82 9.31
CA GLY A 172 -1.37 3.87 10.39
C GLY A 172 -0.62 2.56 10.65
N LEU A 173 -1.11 1.42 10.12
CA LEU A 173 -0.46 0.12 10.30
C LEU A 173 0.81 -0.04 9.45
N PHE A 174 0.96 0.74 8.38
CA PHE A 174 2.23 0.82 7.65
C PHE A 174 3.31 1.58 8.44
N SER A 175 2.90 2.45 9.35
CA SER A 175 3.80 3.43 9.97
C SER A 175 4.21 3.05 11.40
N ILE A 176 3.25 2.97 12.33
CA ILE A 176 3.55 2.82 13.77
C ILE A 176 4.17 1.46 14.12
N PRO A 177 3.59 0.32 13.72
CA PRO A 177 4.08 -0.99 14.17
C PRO A 177 5.54 -1.27 13.75
N SER A 178 5.91 -0.88 12.53
CA SER A 178 7.29 -1.04 12.06
C SER A 178 8.25 -0.09 12.78
N PHE A 179 7.83 1.14 13.06
CA PHE A 179 8.65 2.11 13.79
C PHE A 179 8.94 1.66 15.22
N LEU A 180 7.90 1.27 15.98
CA LEU A 180 8.06 0.79 17.35
C LEU A 180 9.02 -0.40 17.41
N SER A 181 8.86 -1.34 16.46
CA SER A 181 9.71 -2.53 16.39
C SER A 181 11.15 -2.18 16.01
N ALA A 182 11.35 -1.33 14.99
CA ALA A 182 12.69 -0.93 14.54
C ALA A 182 13.42 -0.11 15.62
N TYR A 183 12.72 0.83 16.27
CA TYR A 183 13.29 1.67 17.32
C TYR A 183 13.72 0.82 18.51
N ALA A 184 12.86 -0.09 18.98
CA ALA A 184 13.21 -0.90 20.14
C ALA A 184 14.33 -1.91 19.83
N ASN A 185 14.37 -2.44 18.61
CA ASN A 185 15.48 -3.30 18.19
C ASN A 185 16.83 -2.56 18.15
N GLU A 186 16.84 -1.29 17.74
CA GLU A 186 18.08 -0.51 17.59
C GLU A 186 18.51 0.18 18.91
N PHE A 187 17.56 0.69 19.69
CA PHE A 187 17.83 1.62 20.81
C PHE A 187 17.33 1.17 22.18
N ASP A 188 16.44 0.16 22.26
CA ASP A 188 15.78 -0.24 23.52
C ASP A 188 15.60 -1.76 23.62
N THR A 189 16.70 -2.50 23.45
CA THR A 189 16.69 -3.96 23.36
C THR A 189 16.12 -4.65 24.60
N ASP A 190 16.25 -4.02 25.76
CA ASP A 190 15.76 -4.55 27.04
C ASP A 190 14.23 -4.54 27.12
N ASN A 191 13.57 -3.59 26.45
CA ASN A 191 12.10 -3.48 26.40
C ASN A 191 11.49 -3.92 25.05
N ALA A 192 12.32 -4.38 24.11
CA ALA A 192 11.91 -4.63 22.73
C ALA A 192 10.75 -5.63 22.59
N LEU A 193 10.66 -6.65 23.45
CA LEU A 193 9.54 -7.59 23.41
C LEU A 193 8.18 -6.90 23.62
N ALA A 194 8.10 -5.92 24.52
CA ALA A 194 6.87 -5.16 24.78
C ALA A 194 6.49 -4.27 23.58
N ALA A 195 7.49 -3.68 22.91
CA ALA A 195 7.27 -2.92 21.68
C ALA A 195 6.76 -3.83 20.54
N TYR A 196 7.30 -5.04 20.40
CA TYR A 196 6.83 -6.02 19.40
C TYR A 196 5.41 -6.48 19.69
N GLN A 197 5.07 -6.72 20.96
CA GLN A 197 3.71 -7.07 21.39
C GLN A 197 2.73 -5.92 21.13
N THR A 198 3.14 -4.68 21.39
CA THR A 198 2.36 -3.47 21.08
C THR A 198 2.12 -3.35 19.57
N SER A 199 3.14 -3.66 18.76
CA SER A 199 3.04 -3.66 17.30
C SER A 199 2.04 -4.71 16.81
N ALA A 200 2.11 -5.95 17.31
CA ALA A 200 1.16 -7.00 16.99
C ALA A 200 -0.27 -6.71 17.48
N LEU A 201 -0.43 -6.00 18.60
CA LEU A 201 -1.72 -5.55 19.11
C LEU A 201 -2.44 -4.62 18.12
N GLN A 202 -1.71 -3.71 17.45
CA GLN A 202 -2.32 -2.80 16.46
C GLN A 202 -2.98 -3.57 15.32
N PHE A 203 -2.27 -4.56 14.76
CA PHE A 203 -2.84 -5.43 13.73
C PHE A 203 -4.01 -6.26 14.28
N ALA A 204 -3.85 -6.88 15.44
CA ALA A 204 -4.88 -7.73 16.04
C ALA A 204 -6.21 -6.97 16.28
N ASN A 205 -6.14 -5.74 16.79
CA ASN A 205 -7.31 -4.91 17.06
C ASN A 205 -8.03 -4.51 15.76
N VAL A 206 -7.27 -4.14 14.71
CA VAL A 206 -7.86 -3.88 13.39
C VAL A 206 -8.51 -5.13 12.82
N ILE A 207 -7.90 -6.32 12.94
CA ILE A 207 -8.54 -7.58 12.52
C ILE A 207 -9.84 -7.82 13.29
N ASP A 208 -9.83 -7.73 14.61
CA ASP A 208 -11.03 -7.96 15.45
C ASP A 208 -12.19 -7.03 15.05
N ARG A 209 -11.89 -5.75 14.84
CA ARG A 209 -12.91 -4.70 14.65
C ARG A 209 -13.32 -4.49 13.20
N CYS A 210 -12.40 -4.63 12.26
CA CYS A 210 -12.62 -4.31 10.86
C CYS A 210 -12.83 -5.53 9.96
N LEU A 211 -12.63 -6.76 10.43
CA LEU A 211 -12.80 -7.93 9.58
C LEU A 211 -14.24 -8.08 9.08
N SER A 212 -14.38 -8.27 7.77
CA SER A 212 -15.64 -8.57 7.09
C SER A 212 -15.72 -10.05 6.76
N HIS A 213 -16.66 -10.74 7.40
CA HIS A 213 -16.89 -12.16 7.16
C HIS A 213 -17.50 -12.42 5.77
N SER A 214 -18.27 -11.47 5.22
CA SER A 214 -18.92 -11.62 3.91
C SER A 214 -17.93 -11.61 2.74
N THR A 215 -16.79 -10.93 2.90
CA THR A 215 -15.68 -10.93 1.94
C THR A 215 -14.66 -12.03 2.23
N GLY A 216 -14.94 -12.87 3.23
CA GLY A 216 -14.03 -13.93 3.67
C GLY A 216 -12.76 -13.42 4.36
N GLY A 217 -12.72 -12.17 4.85
CA GLY A 217 -11.59 -11.70 5.66
C GLY A 217 -10.93 -10.38 5.21
N LEU A 218 -11.50 -9.63 4.26
CA LEU A 218 -11.03 -8.26 4.01
C LEU A 218 -11.42 -7.33 5.17
N LEU A 219 -10.82 -6.14 5.21
CA LEU A 219 -10.87 -5.23 6.35
C LEU A 219 -11.51 -3.88 5.99
N TYR A 220 -12.54 -3.47 6.73
CA TYR A 220 -13.06 -2.10 6.69
C TYR A 220 -11.98 -1.07 7.06
N GLN A 221 -11.96 0.10 6.40
CA GLN A 221 -10.86 1.08 6.50
C GLN A 221 -10.43 1.44 7.93
N GLY A 222 -11.37 1.58 8.86
CA GLY A 222 -11.07 1.96 10.24
C GLY A 222 -12.20 1.67 11.20
N TYR A 223 -11.94 1.90 12.49
CA TYR A 223 -12.91 1.70 13.55
C TYR A 223 -12.81 2.74 14.67
N ASP A 224 -13.93 2.94 15.35
CA ASP A 224 -14.07 3.59 16.64
C ASP A 224 -14.85 2.66 17.59
N PRO A 225 -14.21 2.06 18.59
CA PRO A 225 -14.86 1.08 19.47
C PRO A 225 -15.84 1.73 20.43
N THR A 226 -15.76 3.06 20.63
CA THR A 226 -16.65 3.82 21.51
C THR A 226 -17.95 4.20 20.82
N ARG A 227 -17.98 4.12 19.48
CA ARG A 227 -19.12 4.52 18.64
C ARG A 227 -19.51 5.99 18.85
N SER A 228 -18.56 6.83 19.27
CA SER A 228 -18.75 8.25 19.56
C SER A 228 -18.34 9.16 18.41
N PHE A 229 -17.62 8.64 17.41
CA PHE A 229 -17.29 9.36 16.19
C PHE A 229 -18.55 9.52 15.32
N ASN A 230 -19.26 10.63 15.51
CA ASN A 230 -20.60 10.88 14.99
C ASN A 230 -20.75 10.76 13.47
N THR A 231 -19.65 10.86 12.71
CA THR A 231 -19.67 10.76 11.25
C THR A 231 -20.03 9.36 10.75
N TRP A 232 -19.52 8.31 11.39
CA TRP A 232 -19.77 6.92 10.97
C TRP A 232 -19.58 5.86 12.07
N GLY A 233 -18.89 6.18 13.18
CA GLY A 233 -18.58 5.22 14.24
C GLY A 233 -19.82 4.65 14.93
N ASN A 234 -20.95 5.34 14.88
CA ASN A 234 -22.22 4.88 15.44
C ASN A 234 -23.08 4.04 14.47
N LEU A 235 -22.73 3.98 13.17
CA LEU A 235 -23.55 3.37 12.12
C LEU A 235 -23.51 1.83 12.13
N THR A 236 -22.45 1.24 12.69
CA THR A 236 -22.30 -0.21 12.80
C THR A 236 -22.24 -0.65 14.26
N SER A 237 -22.63 -1.89 14.54
CA SER A 237 -22.63 -2.43 15.91
C SER A 237 -21.22 -2.59 16.51
N ARG A 238 -20.21 -2.76 15.64
CA ARG A 238 -18.80 -2.89 16.01
C ARG A 238 -18.00 -1.58 15.88
N GLY A 239 -18.62 -0.52 15.36
CA GLY A 239 -18.01 0.79 15.17
C GLY A 239 -16.97 0.87 14.06
N HIS A 240 -16.99 -0.03 13.07
CA HIS A 240 -16.15 0.07 11.88
C HIS A 240 -16.80 0.94 10.79
N SER A 241 -15.99 1.41 9.84
CA SER A 241 -16.41 2.11 8.62
C SER A 241 -17.31 1.24 7.72
N LEU A 242 -18.03 1.85 6.77
CA LEU A 242 -19.02 1.13 5.96
C LEU A 242 -18.47 0.43 4.72
N SER A 243 -17.35 0.87 4.16
CA SER A 243 -16.77 0.31 2.92
C SER A 243 -15.35 -0.21 3.13
N ILE A 244 -14.93 -1.15 2.28
CA ILE A 244 -13.58 -1.70 2.24
C ILE A 244 -12.79 -1.00 1.13
N TRP A 245 -11.92 -0.07 1.52
CA TRP A 245 -11.06 0.65 0.59
C TRP A 245 -9.78 -0.14 0.28
N GLY A 246 -9.50 -0.35 -1.01
CA GLY A 246 -8.38 -1.15 -1.49
C GLY A 246 -7.03 -0.74 -0.92
N ARG A 247 -6.67 0.55 -1.01
CA ARG A 247 -5.35 1.01 -0.53
C ARG A 247 -5.21 0.90 0.99
N ALA A 248 -6.28 1.07 1.77
CA ALA A 248 -6.24 0.81 3.21
C ALA A 248 -5.85 -0.63 3.53
N VAL A 249 -6.43 -1.61 2.84
CA VAL A 249 -6.02 -3.02 2.98
C VAL A 249 -4.57 -3.21 2.55
N GLY A 250 -4.14 -2.52 1.49
CA GLY A 250 -2.75 -2.49 1.03
C GLY A 250 -1.77 -2.02 2.11
N TRP A 251 -2.10 -0.95 2.85
CA TRP A 251 -1.28 -0.47 3.96
C TRP A 251 -1.08 -1.51 5.07
N THR A 252 -2.15 -2.24 5.41
CA THR A 252 -2.05 -3.37 6.34
C THR A 252 -1.08 -4.45 5.84
N CYS A 253 -1.11 -4.76 4.53
CA CYS A 253 -0.21 -5.75 3.94
C CYS A 253 1.26 -5.30 4.00
N LEU A 254 1.54 -4.04 3.62
CA LEU A 254 2.88 -3.46 3.70
C LEU A 254 3.38 -3.41 5.15
N GLY A 255 2.55 -2.94 6.07
CA GLY A 255 2.87 -2.82 7.48
C GLY A 255 3.21 -4.16 8.15
N LEU A 256 2.51 -5.24 7.79
CA LEU A 256 2.83 -6.58 8.30
C LEU A 256 4.22 -7.03 7.85
N LEU A 257 4.58 -6.80 6.59
CA LEU A 257 5.90 -7.15 6.04
C LEU A 257 7.01 -6.31 6.70
N THR A 258 6.86 -4.98 6.75
CA THR A 258 7.88 -4.10 7.34
C THR A 258 8.04 -4.32 8.85
N THR A 259 6.96 -4.64 9.57
CA THR A 259 7.03 -5.01 11.00
C THR A 259 7.72 -6.35 11.19
N LEU A 260 7.43 -7.35 10.34
CA LEU A 260 8.14 -8.63 10.37
C LEU A 260 9.63 -8.48 10.05
N ASP A 261 10.03 -7.53 9.21
CA ASP A 261 11.46 -7.26 8.97
C ASP A 261 12.16 -6.63 10.19
N ALA A 262 11.45 -5.74 10.91
CA ALA A 262 12.00 -5.03 12.07
C ALA A 262 12.14 -5.92 13.32
N ILE A 263 11.42 -7.03 13.42
CA ILE A 263 11.46 -7.93 14.57
C ILE A 263 12.48 -9.06 14.33
N PRO A 264 13.56 -9.20 15.11
CA PRO A 264 14.56 -10.24 14.89
C PRO A 264 13.96 -11.64 15.05
N ASN A 265 14.40 -12.62 14.26
CA ASN A 265 13.91 -13.99 14.33
C ASN A 265 14.67 -14.81 15.40
N THR A 266 14.22 -14.74 16.65
CA THR A 266 14.84 -15.43 17.79
C THR A 266 13.80 -16.26 18.56
N PRO A 267 14.21 -17.17 19.46
CA PRO A 267 13.25 -17.90 20.31
C PRO A 267 12.32 -16.99 21.11
N ALA A 268 12.80 -15.81 21.56
CA ALA A 268 12.02 -14.88 22.36
C ALA A 268 10.91 -14.17 21.57
N THR A 269 11.10 -13.97 20.26
CA THR A 269 10.13 -13.28 19.39
C THR A 269 9.24 -14.24 18.60
N LYS A 270 9.43 -15.56 18.75
CA LYS A 270 8.74 -16.58 17.95
C LYS A 270 7.23 -16.44 17.95
N GLU A 271 6.62 -16.20 19.12
CA GLU A 271 5.15 -16.12 19.23
C GLU A 271 4.59 -14.84 18.58
N VAL A 272 5.25 -13.69 18.76
CA VAL A 272 4.79 -12.42 18.15
C VAL A 272 4.94 -12.45 16.63
N ARG A 273 6.06 -13.01 16.14
CA ARG A 273 6.28 -13.22 14.70
C ARG A 273 5.26 -14.20 14.12
N LYS A 274 4.94 -15.29 14.83
CA LYS A 274 3.92 -16.26 14.42
C LYS A 274 2.54 -15.61 14.32
N GLN A 275 2.17 -14.75 15.26
CA GLN A 275 0.91 -14.02 15.23
C GLN A 275 0.82 -13.12 13.99
N LEU A 276 1.83 -12.26 13.76
CA LEU A 276 1.90 -11.36 12.61
C LEU A 276 1.88 -12.14 11.28
N HIS A 277 2.67 -13.20 11.18
CA HIS A 277 2.72 -14.07 10.01
C HIS A 277 1.36 -14.72 9.73
N THR A 278 0.66 -15.19 10.77
CA THR A 278 -0.69 -15.77 10.63
C THR A 278 -1.70 -14.74 10.13
N ILE A 279 -1.64 -13.49 10.62
CA ILE A 279 -2.49 -12.40 10.15
C ILE A 279 -2.21 -12.11 8.67
N PHE A 280 -0.93 -12.00 8.31
CA PHE A 280 -0.50 -11.76 6.93
C PHE A 280 -1.02 -12.82 5.97
N VAL A 281 -0.77 -14.10 6.26
CA VAL A 281 -1.22 -15.22 5.41
C VAL A 281 -2.73 -15.21 5.18
N ARG A 282 -3.53 -15.02 6.24
CA ARG A 282 -4.99 -14.98 6.14
C ARG A 282 -5.48 -13.79 5.33
N LEU A 283 -4.88 -12.61 5.54
CA LEU A 283 -5.22 -11.42 4.78
C LEU A 283 -4.87 -11.58 3.30
N MET A 284 -3.69 -12.13 2.99
CA MET A 284 -3.28 -12.39 1.61
C MET A 284 -4.20 -13.38 0.90
N SER A 285 -4.69 -14.40 1.61
CA SER A 285 -5.71 -15.31 1.06
C SER A 285 -7.02 -14.55 0.74
N ALA A 286 -7.49 -13.66 1.62
CA ALA A 286 -8.66 -12.83 1.35
C ALA A 286 -8.45 -11.86 0.16
N VAL A 287 -7.27 -11.25 0.07
CA VAL A 287 -6.88 -10.40 -1.06
C VAL A 287 -6.95 -11.19 -2.36
N VAL A 288 -6.30 -12.36 -2.47
CA VAL A 288 -6.32 -13.17 -3.70
C VAL A 288 -7.74 -13.63 -4.08
N ARG A 289 -8.58 -14.03 -3.12
CA ARG A 289 -10.00 -14.36 -3.40
C ARG A 289 -10.78 -13.19 -4.01
N SER A 290 -10.45 -11.96 -3.61
CA SER A 290 -11.15 -10.75 -4.06
C SER A 290 -10.61 -10.17 -5.38
N GLN A 291 -9.58 -10.78 -5.97
CA GLN A 291 -9.00 -10.32 -7.23
C GLN A 291 -10.02 -10.39 -8.36
N ASP A 292 -10.12 -9.33 -9.15
CA ASP A 292 -11.01 -9.33 -10.31
C ASP A 292 -10.57 -10.38 -11.33
N VAL A 293 -11.49 -11.27 -11.71
CA VAL A 293 -11.19 -12.42 -12.57
C VAL A 293 -10.88 -11.99 -14.01
N SER A 294 -11.47 -10.89 -14.49
CA SER A 294 -11.29 -10.44 -15.87
C SER A 294 -9.96 -9.70 -16.07
N SER A 295 -9.60 -8.85 -15.12
CA SER A 295 -8.48 -7.91 -15.26
C SER A 295 -7.21 -8.35 -14.53
N GLY A 296 -7.33 -9.09 -13.42
CA GLY A 296 -6.20 -9.36 -12.53
C GLY A 296 -5.89 -8.24 -11.54
N ALA A 297 -6.66 -7.16 -11.52
CA ALA A 297 -6.48 -6.06 -10.57
C ALA A 297 -7.50 -6.11 -9.42
N TRP A 298 -7.45 -5.11 -8.53
CA TRP A 298 -8.40 -4.95 -7.44
C TRP A 298 -9.16 -3.63 -7.56
N TRP A 299 -10.41 -3.69 -7.10
CA TRP A 299 -11.33 -2.56 -7.09
C TRP A 299 -10.99 -1.55 -5.99
N GLN A 300 -11.24 -0.27 -6.25
CA GLN A 300 -11.13 0.82 -5.27
C GLN A 300 -11.97 0.51 -4.01
N VAL A 301 -13.22 0.07 -4.19
CA VAL A 301 -14.05 -0.47 -3.12
C VAL A 301 -14.20 -1.99 -3.31
N MET A 302 -13.57 -2.79 -2.45
CA MET A 302 -13.37 -4.22 -2.68
C MET A 302 -14.59 -5.08 -2.31
N ASP A 303 -15.46 -4.60 -1.42
CA ASP A 303 -16.68 -5.32 -1.00
C ASP A 303 -17.87 -5.10 -1.96
N LEU A 304 -17.71 -4.18 -2.92
CA LEU A 304 -18.73 -3.86 -3.92
C LEU A 304 -18.14 -3.90 -5.35
N PRO A 305 -17.52 -5.03 -5.77
CA PRO A 305 -16.95 -5.15 -7.11
C PRO A 305 -18.06 -5.00 -8.16
N ASN A 306 -17.73 -4.44 -9.33
CA ASN A 306 -18.66 -4.20 -10.45
C ASN A 306 -19.84 -3.25 -10.14
N ARG A 307 -19.95 -2.68 -8.94
CA ARG A 307 -20.95 -1.64 -8.67
C ARG A 307 -20.67 -0.43 -9.55
N GLN A 308 -21.70 0.10 -10.21
CA GLN A 308 -21.58 1.25 -11.09
C GLN A 308 -20.85 2.41 -10.39
N GLY A 309 -19.84 2.97 -11.07
CA GLY A 309 -18.98 4.02 -10.55
C GLY A 309 -17.70 3.53 -9.87
N ASN A 310 -17.62 2.26 -9.47
CA ASN A 310 -16.36 1.67 -8.98
C ASN A 310 -15.35 1.53 -10.13
N TYR A 311 -14.07 1.42 -9.79
CA TYR A 311 -12.98 1.27 -10.76
C TYR A 311 -11.85 0.42 -10.18
N LEU A 312 -11.01 -0.13 -11.07
CA LEU A 312 -9.79 -0.83 -10.69
C LEU A 312 -8.71 0.20 -10.35
N GLU A 313 -8.09 0.07 -9.18
CA GLU A 313 -7.23 1.10 -8.59
C GLU A 313 -5.78 0.62 -8.52
N SER A 314 -4.85 1.46 -8.98
CA SER A 314 -3.50 1.01 -9.29
C SER A 314 -2.56 0.95 -8.09
N SER A 315 -2.76 1.76 -7.05
CA SER A 315 -1.91 1.68 -5.85
C SER A 315 -2.21 0.45 -5.00
N ALA A 316 -3.49 0.14 -4.76
CA ALA A 316 -3.92 -1.07 -4.07
C ALA A 316 -3.44 -2.31 -4.83
N THR A 317 -3.64 -2.34 -6.16
CA THR A 317 -3.17 -3.44 -7.00
C THR A 317 -1.66 -3.63 -6.91
N GLY A 318 -0.87 -2.54 -6.93
CA GLY A 318 0.58 -2.59 -6.70
C GLY A 318 0.95 -3.11 -5.31
N PHE A 319 0.32 -2.60 -4.25
CA PHE A 319 0.62 -3.04 -2.88
C PHE A 319 0.29 -4.51 -2.65
N PHE A 320 -0.81 -5.01 -3.21
CA PHE A 320 -1.15 -6.42 -3.13
C PHE A 320 -0.17 -7.28 -3.92
N ALA A 321 0.13 -6.94 -5.18
CA ALA A 321 1.05 -7.69 -6.02
C ALA A 321 2.45 -7.77 -5.39
N TYR A 322 2.98 -6.63 -4.93
CA TYR A 322 4.21 -6.57 -4.16
C TYR A 322 4.16 -7.47 -2.91
N SER A 323 3.10 -7.36 -2.11
CA SER A 323 3.00 -8.12 -0.86
C SER A 323 2.94 -9.62 -1.13
N ILE A 324 2.25 -10.06 -2.19
CA ILE A 324 2.24 -11.46 -2.63
C ILE A 324 3.67 -11.90 -2.98
N LEU A 325 4.36 -11.16 -3.86
CA LEU A 325 5.68 -11.55 -4.35
C LEU A 325 6.73 -11.56 -3.25
N ARG A 326 6.75 -10.53 -2.39
CA ARG A 326 7.63 -10.49 -1.21
C ARG A 326 7.30 -11.61 -0.23
N GLY A 327 6.01 -11.89 -0.02
CA GLY A 327 5.55 -13.02 0.81
C GLY A 327 6.02 -14.38 0.27
N LEU A 328 6.05 -14.58 -1.05
CA LEU A 328 6.62 -15.79 -1.66
C LEU A 328 8.13 -15.86 -1.48
N ARG A 329 8.86 -14.77 -1.77
CA ARG A 329 10.32 -14.68 -1.63
C ARG A 329 10.79 -14.99 -0.20
N LEU A 330 10.08 -14.47 0.79
CA LEU A 330 10.37 -14.71 2.22
C LEU A 330 9.86 -16.08 2.70
N GLY A 331 9.15 -16.83 1.87
CA GLY A 331 8.54 -18.11 2.21
C GLY A 331 7.45 -17.99 3.26
N TYR A 332 6.72 -16.87 3.28
CA TYR A 332 5.57 -16.66 4.15
C TYR A 332 4.29 -17.23 3.54
N LEU A 333 4.21 -17.25 2.21
CA LEU A 333 3.06 -17.74 1.43
C LEU A 333 3.43 -19.02 0.66
N GLY A 334 2.42 -19.81 0.30
CA GLY A 334 2.58 -20.96 -0.61
C GLY A 334 3.08 -22.23 0.09
N LYS A 335 3.11 -22.25 1.43
CA LYS A 335 3.56 -23.39 2.24
C LYS A 335 2.42 -24.31 2.71
N ALA A 336 1.21 -24.14 2.16
CA ALA A 336 0.08 -24.99 2.48
C ALA A 336 0.32 -26.45 2.03
N GLU A 337 0.75 -27.33 2.94
CA GLU A 337 0.69 -28.79 2.73
C GLU A 337 -0.74 -29.32 2.93
N SER A 338 -1.54 -28.63 3.75
CA SER A 338 -2.98 -28.80 3.88
C SER A 338 -3.63 -27.45 4.25
N TRP A 339 -4.86 -27.21 3.82
CA TRP A 339 -5.61 -25.95 4.03
C TRP A 339 -5.89 -25.58 5.50
N ARG A 340 -5.45 -26.39 6.48
CA ARG A 340 -5.87 -26.30 7.89
C ARG A 340 -4.87 -25.64 8.84
N ASP A 341 -3.58 -25.58 8.50
CA ASP A 341 -2.55 -25.32 9.53
C ASP A 341 -2.16 -23.85 9.70
N SER A 342 -2.45 -22.97 8.73
CA SER A 342 -2.15 -21.53 8.79
C SER A 342 -3.27 -20.62 8.27
N GLY A 343 -4.29 -21.18 7.61
CA GLY A 343 -5.26 -20.40 6.83
C GLY A 343 -4.69 -19.90 5.49
N ASP A 344 -3.57 -20.47 5.04
CA ASP A 344 -3.05 -20.26 3.69
C ASP A 344 -3.86 -21.11 2.69
N GLU A 345 -4.58 -20.45 1.78
CA GLU A 345 -5.53 -21.11 0.88
C GLU A 345 -4.98 -21.39 -0.52
N PHE A 346 -3.82 -20.83 -0.86
CA PHE A 346 -3.28 -20.88 -2.21
C PHE A 346 -1.87 -21.47 -2.23
N SER A 347 -1.55 -22.24 -3.26
CA SER A 347 -0.17 -22.70 -3.50
C SER A 347 0.73 -21.55 -3.95
N GLU A 348 2.05 -21.77 -3.87
CA GLU A 348 3.06 -20.84 -4.40
C GLU A 348 2.74 -20.42 -5.85
N THR A 349 2.39 -21.39 -6.72
CA THR A 349 2.01 -21.14 -8.12
C THR A 349 0.74 -20.29 -8.25
N GLN A 350 -0.25 -20.49 -7.39
CA GLN A 350 -1.50 -19.74 -7.44
C GLN A 350 -1.30 -18.28 -7.01
N TYR A 351 -0.54 -18.06 -5.93
CA TYR A 351 -0.12 -16.72 -5.53
C TYR A 351 0.69 -16.04 -6.63
N ARG A 352 1.68 -16.75 -7.19
CA ARG A 352 2.51 -16.23 -8.27
C ARG A 352 1.67 -15.81 -9.47
N LYS A 353 0.74 -16.66 -9.91
CA LYS A 353 -0.20 -16.35 -11.00
C LYS A 353 -1.07 -15.13 -10.68
N SER A 354 -1.52 -14.98 -9.44
CA SER A 354 -2.29 -13.80 -9.00
C SER A 354 -1.45 -12.53 -9.14
N ALA A 355 -0.20 -12.55 -8.65
CA ALA A 355 0.70 -11.40 -8.74
C ALA A 355 1.11 -11.05 -10.18
N ASP A 356 1.39 -12.05 -11.03
CA ASP A 356 1.74 -11.81 -12.44
C ASP A 356 0.57 -11.17 -13.21
N ARG A 357 -0.67 -11.63 -12.99
CA ARG A 357 -1.87 -11.00 -13.59
C ARG A 357 -2.03 -9.53 -13.15
N ALA A 358 -1.75 -9.24 -11.89
CA ALA A 358 -1.79 -7.88 -11.37
C ALA A 358 -0.69 -7.01 -11.99
N TYR A 359 0.53 -7.54 -12.10
CA TYR A 359 1.65 -6.88 -12.77
C TYR A 359 1.32 -6.55 -14.22
N ASP A 360 0.77 -7.51 -14.98
CA ASP A 360 0.37 -7.31 -16.37
C ASP A 360 -0.68 -6.21 -16.49
N TRP A 361 -1.65 -6.16 -15.56
CA TRP A 361 -2.63 -5.09 -15.54
C TRP A 361 -1.99 -3.72 -15.28
N LEU A 362 -1.09 -3.62 -14.29
CA LEU A 362 -0.39 -2.37 -13.96
C LEU A 362 0.42 -1.87 -15.16
N LEU A 363 1.19 -2.75 -15.80
CA LEU A 363 2.03 -2.42 -16.94
C LEU A 363 1.21 -1.94 -18.15
N ASN A 364 0.04 -2.54 -18.39
CA ASN A 364 -0.77 -2.24 -19.55
C ASN A 364 -1.74 -1.07 -19.36
N ASN A 365 -2.16 -0.77 -18.13
CA ASN A 365 -3.23 0.19 -17.84
C ASN A 365 -2.79 1.38 -16.99
N ALA A 366 -1.88 1.17 -16.04
CA ALA A 366 -1.45 2.22 -15.11
C ALA A 366 -0.17 2.91 -15.59
N VAL A 367 0.81 2.16 -16.11
CA VAL A 367 2.07 2.69 -16.63
C VAL A 367 1.87 3.37 -17.99
N LEU A 368 2.41 4.57 -18.14
CA LEU A 368 2.32 5.39 -19.34
C LEU A 368 3.72 5.62 -19.95
N ASP A 369 3.83 5.52 -21.28
CA ASP A 369 4.98 6.08 -22.00
C ASP A 369 4.75 7.58 -22.20
N LEU A 370 5.64 8.42 -21.67
CA LEU A 370 5.55 9.86 -21.88
C LEU A 370 6.25 10.31 -23.17
N GLY A 371 6.96 9.41 -23.87
CA GLY A 371 7.63 9.69 -25.14
C GLY A 371 8.92 10.51 -25.02
N ASP A 372 9.29 10.94 -23.81
CA ASP A 372 10.54 11.65 -23.50
C ASP A 372 11.61 10.75 -22.87
N GLY A 373 11.35 9.43 -22.84
CA GLY A 373 12.21 8.45 -22.18
C GLY A 373 11.88 8.22 -20.70
N THR A 374 10.90 8.93 -20.13
CA THR A 374 10.38 8.70 -18.78
C THR A 374 9.04 7.97 -18.80
N LEU A 375 8.71 7.35 -17.67
CA LEU A 375 7.42 6.72 -17.40
C LEU A 375 6.50 7.67 -16.63
N GLY A 376 5.23 7.60 -16.97
CA GLY A 376 4.13 8.09 -16.14
C GLY A 376 3.31 6.96 -15.53
N TYR A 377 2.34 7.34 -14.71
CA TYR A 377 1.52 6.47 -13.91
C TYR A 377 0.15 7.09 -13.65
N ASN A 378 -0.91 6.29 -13.77
CA ASN A 378 -2.30 6.74 -13.60
C ASN A 378 -3.13 5.73 -12.79
N LEU A 379 -4.41 6.03 -12.61
CA LEU A 379 -5.40 5.20 -11.91
C LEU A 379 -5.17 5.08 -10.40
N THR A 380 -4.35 5.97 -9.84
CA THR A 380 -4.13 6.07 -8.41
C THR A 380 -5.12 7.04 -7.80
N VAL A 381 -5.93 6.61 -6.84
CA VAL A 381 -6.78 7.55 -6.08
C VAL A 381 -5.90 8.43 -5.19
N ASP A 382 -6.23 9.71 -5.06
CA ASP A 382 -5.43 10.68 -4.30
C ASP A 382 -5.44 10.36 -2.79
N VAL A 383 -6.59 10.58 -2.13
CA VAL A 383 -6.76 10.35 -0.70
C VAL A 383 -8.21 9.98 -0.38
N CYS A 384 -8.42 9.07 0.57
CA CYS A 384 -9.75 8.69 1.07
C CYS A 384 -9.80 8.85 2.60
N SER A 385 -9.85 10.09 3.07
CA SER A 385 -9.92 10.42 4.51
C SER A 385 -11.27 10.05 5.10
N ILE A 386 -11.29 9.41 6.28
CA ILE A 386 -12.55 8.96 6.91
C ILE A 386 -13.18 9.98 7.86
N ASN A 387 -12.90 11.26 7.73
CA ASN A 387 -13.47 12.27 8.62
C ASN A 387 -14.85 12.80 8.18
N SER A 388 -15.26 12.50 6.94
CA SER A 388 -16.48 13.02 6.32
C SER A 388 -17.59 11.97 6.15
N THR A 389 -17.27 10.80 5.62
CA THR A 389 -18.19 9.66 5.46
C THR A 389 -17.35 8.43 5.11
N THR A 390 -17.96 7.25 5.15
CA THR A 390 -17.33 5.98 4.73
C THR A 390 -18.24 5.19 3.79
N GLU A 391 -19.21 5.85 3.16
CA GLU A 391 -20.08 5.26 2.15
C GLU A 391 -19.37 5.06 0.81
N PHE A 392 -19.85 4.10 0.02
CA PHE A 392 -19.30 3.76 -1.30
C PHE A 392 -19.09 4.98 -2.20
N ASP A 393 -20.10 5.85 -2.32
CA ASP A 393 -20.08 7.01 -3.23
C ASP A 393 -18.93 7.96 -2.91
N PHE A 394 -18.52 8.07 -1.65
CA PHE A 394 -17.38 8.90 -1.27
C PHE A 394 -16.07 8.37 -1.85
N TYR A 395 -15.81 7.06 -1.74
CA TYR A 395 -14.56 6.45 -2.21
C TYR A 395 -14.40 6.50 -3.71
N VAL A 396 -15.48 6.29 -4.45
CA VAL A 396 -15.44 6.21 -5.92
C VAL A 396 -15.44 7.59 -6.58
N THR A 397 -15.81 8.64 -5.85
CA THR A 397 -15.77 10.04 -6.32
C THR A 397 -14.48 10.77 -5.95
N GLN A 398 -13.59 10.16 -5.15
CA GLN A 398 -12.29 10.75 -4.86
C GLN A 398 -11.48 10.89 -6.16
N PRO A 399 -10.75 12.01 -6.31
CA PRO A 399 -10.00 12.27 -7.54
C PRO A 399 -8.88 11.25 -7.71
N LEU A 400 -8.57 10.95 -8.98
CA LEU A 400 -7.35 10.25 -9.34
C LEU A 400 -6.21 11.27 -9.43
N LYS A 401 -5.05 10.93 -8.87
CA LYS A 401 -3.82 11.73 -8.90
C LYS A 401 -2.82 11.08 -9.85
N PRO A 402 -2.63 11.62 -11.08
CA PRO A 402 -1.54 11.21 -11.96
C PRO A 402 -0.19 11.38 -11.26
N GLN A 403 0.79 10.53 -11.58
CA GLN A 403 2.13 10.56 -10.98
C GLN A 403 2.10 10.53 -9.44
N SER A 404 1.13 9.82 -8.85
CA SER A 404 1.13 9.64 -7.40
C SER A 404 2.20 8.64 -6.98
N LEU A 405 3.07 9.05 -6.05
CA LEU A 405 4.08 8.17 -5.43
C LEU A 405 3.46 6.91 -4.81
N LEU A 406 2.21 6.99 -4.34
CA LEU A 406 1.47 5.84 -3.80
C LEU A 406 1.29 4.72 -4.84
N GLY A 407 1.11 5.09 -6.11
CA GLY A 407 1.01 4.14 -7.22
C GLY A 407 2.36 3.79 -7.83
N GLU A 408 3.18 4.80 -8.10
CA GLU A 408 4.49 4.61 -8.77
C GLU A 408 5.43 3.72 -7.96
N VAL A 409 5.51 3.94 -6.65
CA VAL A 409 6.34 3.11 -5.77
C VAL A 409 5.74 1.71 -5.62
N GLY A 410 4.41 1.58 -5.58
CA GLY A 410 3.74 0.27 -5.58
C GLY A 410 4.10 -0.57 -6.82
N PHE A 411 4.11 0.05 -8.01
CA PHE A 411 4.56 -0.60 -9.24
C PHE A 411 6.05 -0.93 -9.22
N LEU A 412 6.90 0.02 -8.82
CA LEU A 412 8.36 -0.16 -8.71
C LEU A 412 8.69 -1.36 -7.82
N LEU A 413 8.08 -1.42 -6.63
CA LEU A 413 8.26 -2.51 -5.67
C LEU A 413 7.77 -3.85 -6.22
N THR A 414 6.64 -3.85 -6.94
CA THR A 414 6.12 -5.06 -7.60
C THR A 414 7.08 -5.59 -8.66
N ASP A 415 7.58 -4.73 -9.55
CA ASP A 415 8.52 -5.10 -10.61
C ASP A 415 9.84 -5.63 -10.04
N LEU A 416 10.34 -5.00 -8.98
CA LEU A 416 11.52 -5.43 -8.25
C LEU A 416 11.31 -6.82 -7.64
N GLU A 417 10.26 -7.02 -6.86
CA GLU A 417 10.00 -8.31 -6.21
C GLU A 417 9.72 -9.44 -7.20
N ARG A 418 9.07 -9.14 -8.33
CA ARG A 418 8.87 -10.12 -9.40
C ARG A 418 10.20 -10.67 -9.95
N GLN A 419 11.25 -9.85 -9.96
CA GLN A 419 12.59 -10.26 -10.37
C GLN A 419 13.32 -11.06 -9.29
N LEU A 420 13.03 -10.82 -8.00
CA LEU A 420 13.67 -11.51 -6.87
C LEU A 420 13.00 -12.83 -6.50
N ALA A 421 11.66 -12.89 -6.55
CA ALA A 421 10.85 -14.06 -6.25
C ALA A 421 10.91 -15.11 -7.37
N LYS A 422 12.09 -15.34 -7.96
CA LYS A 422 12.32 -16.36 -8.98
C LYS A 422 12.33 -17.75 -8.35
N LYS A 423 11.17 -18.41 -8.39
CA LYS A 423 10.98 -19.85 -8.60
C LYS A 423 9.52 -20.12 -8.93
#